data_AF-A0A9E4J673-F1
#
_entry.id   AF-A0A9E4J673-F1
#
_cell.length_a   1.000
_cell.length_b   1.000
_cell.length_c   1.000
_cell.angle_alpha   90.00
_cell.angle_beta   90.00
_cell.angle_gamma   90.00
#
_symmetry.space_group_name_H-M   'P 1'
#
loop_
_entity.id
_entity.type
_entity.pdbx_description
1 polymer ?
#
loop_
_entity_poly.entity_id
_entity_poly.type
_entity_poly.pdbx_seq_one_letter_code
_entity_poly.pdbx_strand_id
1 'polypeptide(L)'
;MSLTFDIQKVETDPHWEVLVTKALDAPPRPRAEVQFHTRQIFLFSFDVLPHEATFKLGSPTVKNFYVAPHEFGHTLGNNDEYRDADGEFGDKESVMNLGRKLRERHLEFVRESVQTMLPGCRVTTVLS
;
A
#
# COMPACT_ATOMS: atom_id res chain seq x y z
N MET A 1 -9.17 -17.77 -20.00
CA MET A 1 -7.71 -17.72 -19.74
C MET A 1 -7.53 -16.98 -18.44
N SER A 2 -6.72 -17.52 -17.53
CA SER A 2 -6.42 -16.88 -16.25
C SER A 2 -4.99 -16.38 -16.30
N LEU A 3 -4.79 -15.09 -15.96
CA LEU A 3 -3.46 -14.53 -15.77
C LEU A 3 -3.18 -14.52 -14.28
N THR A 4 -2.19 -15.29 -13.86
CA THR A 4 -1.64 -15.22 -12.50
C THR A 4 -0.42 -14.31 -12.56
N PHE A 5 -0.34 -13.36 -11.64
CA PHE A 5 0.87 -12.58 -11.42
C PHE A 5 1.28 -12.69 -9.96
N ASP A 6 2.55 -12.42 -9.70
CA ASP A 6 3.16 -12.50 -8.38
C ASP A 6 3.93 -11.20 -8.11
N ILE A 7 4.09 -10.86 -6.84
CA ILE A 7 4.88 -9.71 -6.41
C ILE A 7 6.19 -10.27 -5.87
N GLN A 8 7.28 -10.00 -6.60
CA GLN A 8 8.59 -10.53 -6.26
C GLN A 8 9.55 -9.41 -5.90
N LYS A 9 10.38 -9.65 -4.89
CA LYS A 9 11.58 -8.85 -4.68
C LYS A 9 12.57 -9.18 -5.80
N VAL A 10 12.91 -8.18 -6.60
CA VAL A 10 13.90 -8.31 -7.68
C VAL A 10 15.13 -7.47 -7.36
N GLU A 11 16.32 -8.00 -7.68
CA GLU A 11 17.60 -7.28 -7.48
C GLU A 11 18.09 -6.61 -8.77
N THR A 12 17.51 -6.98 -9.92
CA THR A 12 17.87 -6.46 -11.24
C THR A 12 16.63 -5.97 -11.95
N ASP A 13 16.72 -4.79 -12.59
CA ASP A 13 15.62 -4.12 -13.31
C ASP A 13 14.33 -3.95 -12.48
N PRO A 14 14.40 -3.34 -11.28
CA PRO A 14 13.22 -3.15 -10.45
C PRO A 14 12.29 -2.08 -11.02
N HIS A 15 10.98 -2.33 -10.95
CA HIS A 15 9.96 -1.33 -11.28
C HIS A 15 9.93 -0.15 -10.28
N TRP A 16 10.36 -0.41 -9.04
CA TRP A 16 10.37 0.54 -7.93
C TRP A 16 11.65 0.39 -7.12
N GLU A 17 12.26 1.51 -6.76
CA GLU A 17 13.39 1.56 -5.84
C GLU A 17 12.89 1.77 -4.39
N VAL A 18 13.35 0.94 -3.46
CA VAL A 18 13.02 1.07 -2.04
C VAL A 18 14.23 1.63 -1.29
N LEU A 19 14.09 2.83 -0.77
CA LEU A 19 15.12 3.55 -0.04
C LEU A 19 14.82 3.49 1.47
N VAL A 20 15.62 2.71 2.21
CA VAL A 20 15.46 2.56 3.65
C VAL A 20 16.51 3.39 4.39
N THR A 21 16.07 4.41 5.13
CA THR A 21 16.95 5.26 5.93
C THR A 21 16.94 4.84 7.39
N LYS A 22 18.12 4.64 7.98
CA LYS A 22 18.23 4.43 9.43
C LYS A 22 17.87 5.72 10.17
N ALA A 23 16.85 5.67 11.02
CA ALA A 23 16.38 6.82 11.78
C ALA A 23 16.01 6.43 13.21
N LEU A 24 16.05 7.41 14.12
CA LEU A 24 15.58 7.26 15.49
C LEU A 24 14.04 7.28 15.51
N ASP A 25 13.43 6.37 16.25
CA ASP A 25 12.00 6.40 16.54
C ASP A 25 11.73 7.42 17.66
N ALA A 26 11.88 8.70 17.32
CA ALA A 26 11.70 9.83 18.24
C ALA A 26 11.09 11.05 17.52
N PRO A 27 10.29 11.88 18.21
CA PRO A 27 9.76 13.12 17.63
C PRO A 27 10.86 14.16 17.31
N PRO A 28 10.76 14.90 16.18
CA PRO A 28 9.79 14.71 15.10
C PRO A 28 10.13 13.45 14.29
N ARG A 29 9.16 12.55 14.15
CA ARG A 29 9.34 11.30 13.42
C ARG A 29 9.09 11.56 11.92
N PRO A 30 10.05 11.24 11.03
CA PRO A 30 9.81 11.34 9.60
C PRO A 30 8.78 10.29 9.17
N ARG A 31 8.09 10.55 8.05
CA ARG A 31 7.04 9.67 7.52
C ARG A 31 7.51 9.00 6.25
N ALA A 32 7.16 7.73 6.11
CA ALA A 32 7.28 7.05 4.85
C ALA A 32 6.45 7.76 3.77
N GLU A 33 6.88 7.62 2.51
CA GLU A 33 6.18 8.17 1.37
C GLU A 33 6.48 7.39 0.10
N VAL A 34 5.52 7.40 -0.82
CA VAL A 34 5.68 6.91 -2.19
C VAL A 34 5.77 8.08 -3.16
N GLN A 35 6.88 8.16 -3.89
CA GLN A 35 7.05 9.10 -4.98
C GLN A 35 6.82 8.41 -6.31
N PHE A 36 5.60 8.57 -6.85
CA PHE A 36 5.17 7.85 -8.05
C PHE A 36 5.94 8.25 -9.31
N HIS A 37 6.34 9.52 -9.43
CA HIS A 37 7.06 10.04 -10.60
C HIS A 37 8.48 9.48 -10.73
N THR A 38 9.18 9.25 -9.61
CA THR A 38 10.54 8.69 -9.56
C THR A 38 10.54 7.19 -9.31
N ARG A 39 9.36 6.59 -9.10
CA ARG A 39 9.20 5.17 -8.74
C ARG A 39 9.98 4.80 -7.47
N GLN A 40 9.88 5.64 -6.45
CA GLN A 40 10.59 5.43 -5.18
C GLN A 40 9.62 5.23 -4.01
N ILE A 41 9.97 4.31 -3.12
CA ILE A 41 9.35 4.12 -1.81
C ILE A 41 10.38 4.50 -0.76
N PHE A 42 10.10 5.53 0.03
CA PHE A 42 10.93 5.97 1.15
C PHE A 42 10.42 5.34 2.44
N LEU A 43 11.28 4.59 3.12
CA LEU A 43 10.99 3.97 4.40
C LEU A 43 12.07 4.34 5.42
N PHE A 44 11.71 4.26 6.70
CA PHE A 44 12.67 4.38 7.79
C PHE A 44 12.85 3.06 8.53
N SER A 45 13.96 2.89 9.24
CA SER A 45 14.29 1.64 9.95
C SER A 45 13.24 1.19 10.98
N PHE A 46 12.37 2.10 11.44
CA PHE A 46 11.26 1.79 12.34
C PHE A 46 9.97 1.39 11.60
N ASP A 47 9.86 1.63 10.29
CA ASP A 47 8.66 1.35 9.49
C ASP A 47 8.57 -0.12 9.04
N VAL A 48 9.67 -0.87 9.20
CA VAL A 48 9.72 -2.31 8.92
C VAL A 48 9.16 -3.15 10.08
N LEU A 49 8.82 -2.52 11.20
CA LEU A 49 8.22 -3.16 12.36
C LEU A 49 6.76 -2.71 12.55
N PRO A 50 5.89 -3.59 13.06
CA PRO A 50 4.54 -3.19 13.45
C PRO A 50 4.60 -2.10 14.51
N HIS A 51 3.77 -1.08 14.38
CA HIS A 51 3.64 -0.04 15.40
C HIS A 51 2.18 0.38 15.61
N GLU A 52 2.00 1.27 16.55
CA GLU A 52 0.72 1.82 16.95
C GLU A 52 0.34 3.01 16.06
N ALA A 53 -0.85 2.98 15.46
CA ALA A 53 -1.36 4.04 14.59
C ALA A 53 -2.73 4.54 15.07
N THR A 54 -3.07 5.80 14.81
CA THR A 54 -4.37 6.38 15.17
C THR A 54 -4.96 7.18 14.02
N PHE A 55 -6.28 7.16 13.88
CA PHE A 55 -7.01 7.88 12.83
C PHE A 55 -6.94 9.40 13.00
N LYS A 56 -6.97 9.84 14.26
CA LYS A 56 -6.88 11.24 14.68
C LYS A 56 -6.42 11.31 16.13
N LEU A 57 -5.88 12.46 16.53
CA LEU A 57 -5.49 12.68 17.92
C LEU A 57 -6.69 12.40 18.86
N GLY A 58 -6.50 11.49 19.82
CA GLY A 58 -7.53 11.07 20.77
C GLY A 58 -8.41 9.89 20.33
N SER A 59 -8.23 9.35 19.11
CA SER A 59 -8.88 8.10 18.71
C SER A 59 -8.18 6.86 19.25
N PRO A 60 -8.91 5.74 19.45
CA PRO A 60 -8.31 4.47 19.81
C PRO A 60 -7.20 4.08 18.84
N THR A 61 -6.08 3.67 19.41
CA THR A 61 -4.92 3.23 18.66
C THR A 61 -5.15 1.85 18.07
N VAL A 62 -4.92 1.71 16.76
CA VAL A 62 -4.78 0.41 16.11
C VAL A 62 -3.38 -0.11 16.37
N LYS A 63 -3.32 -1.30 16.96
CA LYS A 63 -2.06 -2.01 17.21
C LYS A 63 -1.64 -2.78 15.97
N ASN A 64 -0.34 -2.88 15.76
CA ASN A 64 0.27 -3.67 14.70
C ASN A 64 -0.05 -3.19 13.27
N PHE A 65 -0.05 -1.88 13.06
CA PHE A 65 -0.05 -1.30 11.72
C PHE A 65 1.31 -1.52 11.05
N TYR A 66 1.32 -1.88 9.77
CA TYR A 66 2.52 -2.11 8.97
C TYR A 66 2.61 -1.08 7.86
N VAL A 67 3.63 -0.22 7.91
CA VAL A 67 3.84 0.87 6.93
C VAL A 67 4.22 0.30 5.57
N ALA A 68 5.22 -0.58 5.52
CA ALA A 68 5.73 -1.10 4.26
C ALA A 68 4.66 -1.67 3.30
N PRO A 69 3.71 -2.54 3.72
CA PRO A 69 2.65 -3.00 2.83
C PRO A 69 1.63 -1.92 2.48
N HIS A 70 1.39 -0.93 3.35
CA HIS A 70 0.53 0.23 3.05
C HIS A 70 1.14 1.09 1.94
N GLU A 71 2.42 1.46 2.09
CA GLU A 71 3.16 2.22 1.07
C GLU A 71 3.27 1.42 -0.24
N PHE A 72 3.52 0.10 -0.15
CA PHE A 72 3.49 -0.75 -1.33
C PHE A 72 2.13 -0.68 -2.05
N GLY A 73 1.01 -0.62 -1.31
CA GLY A 73 -0.31 -0.47 -1.90
C GLY A 73 -0.48 0.78 -2.76
N HIS A 74 0.15 1.91 -2.40
CA HIS A 74 0.16 3.12 -3.23
C HIS A 74 0.86 2.91 -4.58
N THR A 75 1.84 2.00 -4.67
CA THR A 75 2.49 1.68 -5.95
C THR A 75 1.55 1.04 -6.97
N LEU A 76 0.45 0.46 -6.47
CA LEU A 76 -0.64 -0.11 -7.26
C LEU A 76 -1.76 0.91 -7.52
N GLY A 77 -1.51 2.21 -7.34
CA GLY A 77 -2.48 3.27 -7.64
C GLY A 77 -3.56 3.47 -6.58
N ASN A 78 -3.40 2.90 -5.38
CA ASN A 78 -4.36 3.06 -4.29
C ASN A 78 -4.18 4.38 -3.54
N ASN A 79 -5.28 4.96 -3.07
CA ASN A 79 -5.28 6.09 -2.15
C ASN A 79 -5.36 5.62 -0.70
N ASP A 80 -5.07 6.53 0.23
CA ASP A 80 -5.41 6.38 1.64
C ASP A 80 -6.92 6.17 1.82
N GLU A 81 -7.33 5.28 2.72
CA GLU A 81 -8.75 5.00 3.02
C GLU A 81 -9.13 5.40 4.46
N TYR A 82 -8.28 6.16 5.16
CA TYR A 82 -8.52 6.57 6.54
C TYR A 82 -9.11 7.99 6.68
N ARG A 83 -9.49 8.67 5.59
CA ARG A 83 -10.13 10.00 5.66
C ARG A 83 -11.64 9.86 5.78
N ASP A 84 -12.25 10.58 6.73
CA ASP A 84 -13.68 10.49 7.04
C ASP A 84 -14.62 10.81 5.84
N ALA A 85 -14.11 11.45 4.79
CA ALA A 85 -14.86 11.80 3.58
C ALA A 85 -14.90 10.68 2.52
N ASP A 86 -14.05 9.66 2.66
CA ASP A 86 -13.92 8.58 1.66
C ASP A 86 -14.95 7.47 1.94
N GLY A 87 -15.50 6.86 0.88
CA GLY A 87 -16.50 5.79 1.02
C GLY A 87 -15.96 4.55 1.75
N GLU A 88 -14.66 4.35 1.66
CA GLU A 88 -13.90 3.25 2.25
C GLU A 88 -13.52 3.49 3.71
N PHE A 89 -13.82 4.68 4.26
CA PHE A 89 -13.46 5.05 5.63
C PHE A 89 -13.92 4.03 6.68
N GLY A 90 -15.09 3.41 6.47
CA GLY A 90 -15.64 2.40 7.39
C GLY A 90 -14.84 1.09 7.44
N ASP A 91 -14.04 0.79 6.42
CA ASP A 91 -13.30 -0.46 6.30
C ASP A 91 -11.95 -0.38 7.02
N LYS A 92 -12.00 -0.38 8.35
CA LYS A 92 -10.81 -0.25 9.23
C LYS A 92 -9.83 -1.42 9.14
N GLU A 93 -10.26 -2.53 8.55
CA GLU A 93 -9.43 -3.71 8.36
C GLU A 93 -8.62 -3.68 7.06
N SER A 94 -8.91 -2.75 6.15
CA SER A 94 -8.18 -2.58 4.90
C SER A 94 -6.72 -2.18 5.11
N VAL A 95 -5.81 -2.70 4.29
CA VAL A 95 -4.39 -2.34 4.30
C VAL A 95 -4.13 -0.88 3.88
N MET A 96 -5.01 -0.31 3.05
CA MET A 96 -4.96 1.11 2.68
C MET A 96 -5.62 2.01 3.74
N ASN A 97 -6.19 1.39 4.76
CA ASN A 97 -6.58 2.03 6.00
C ASN A 97 -5.53 1.68 7.09
N LEU A 98 -5.91 1.62 8.37
CA LEU A 98 -5.03 1.18 9.45
C LEU A 98 -5.00 -0.35 9.66
N GLY A 99 -5.60 -1.12 8.76
CA GLY A 99 -5.74 -2.56 8.87
C GLY A 99 -4.64 -3.35 8.18
N ARG A 100 -4.94 -4.62 7.87
CA ARG A 100 -3.96 -5.60 7.36
C ARG A 100 -4.50 -6.50 6.26
N LYS A 101 -5.74 -6.29 5.84
CA LYS A 101 -6.39 -7.15 4.87
C LYS A 101 -6.40 -6.46 3.50
N LEU A 102 -6.01 -7.22 2.48
CA LEU A 102 -6.23 -6.82 1.10
C LEU A 102 -7.72 -6.85 0.78
N ARG A 103 -8.09 -6.07 -0.23
CA ARG A 103 -9.44 -5.99 -0.79
C ARG A 103 -9.32 -6.10 -2.29
N GLU A 104 -10.33 -6.64 -2.95
CA GLU A 104 -10.29 -6.80 -4.41
C GLU A 104 -10.09 -5.46 -5.11
N ARG A 105 -10.65 -4.39 -4.54
CA ARG A 105 -10.48 -3.02 -5.03
C ARG A 105 -9.01 -2.57 -5.08
N HIS A 106 -8.13 -3.14 -4.27
CA HIS A 106 -6.70 -2.77 -4.25
C HIS A 106 -5.95 -3.19 -5.52
N LEU A 107 -6.58 -4.01 -6.36
CA LEU A 107 -6.04 -4.51 -7.62
C LEU A 107 -6.73 -3.90 -8.85
N GLU A 108 -7.61 -2.90 -8.69
CA GLU A 108 -8.34 -2.33 -9.84
C GLU A 108 -7.42 -1.68 -10.85
N PHE A 109 -6.43 -0.92 -10.41
CA PHE A 109 -5.43 -0.32 -11.29
C PHE A 109 -4.68 -1.37 -12.12
N VAL A 110 -4.32 -2.51 -11.48
CA VAL A 110 -3.66 -3.63 -12.17
C VAL A 110 -4.60 -4.27 -13.18
N ARG A 111 -5.85 -4.56 -12.76
CA ARG A 111 -6.90 -5.11 -13.62
C ARG A 111 -7.11 -4.24 -14.85
N GLU A 112 -7.25 -2.93 -14.67
CA GLU A 112 -7.48 -1.97 -15.74
C GLU A 112 -6.27 -1.86 -16.67
N SER A 113 -5.06 -1.81 -16.11
CA SER A 113 -3.83 -1.83 -16.90
C SER A 113 -3.74 -3.07 -17.79
N VAL A 114 -3.99 -4.26 -17.24
CA VAL A 114 -4.01 -5.52 -18.01
C VAL A 114 -5.15 -5.52 -19.03
N GLN A 115 -6.33 -4.99 -18.68
CA GLN A 115 -7.48 -4.90 -19.58
C GLN A 115 -7.17 -4.05 -20.82
N THR A 116 -6.36 -2.99 -20.69
CA THR A 116 -5.93 -2.18 -21.85
C THR A 116 -4.98 -2.93 -22.79
N MET A 117 -4.18 -3.86 -22.25
CA MET A 117 -3.22 -4.66 -23.03
C MET A 117 -3.89 -5.82 -23.78
N LEU A 118 -5.07 -6.26 -23.34
CA LEU A 118 -5.80 -7.41 -23.90
C LEU A 118 -7.20 -7.00 -24.40
N PRO A 119 -7.28 -6.16 -25.44
CA PRO A 119 -8.56 -5.74 -26.00
C PRO A 119 -9.34 -6.96 -26.52
N GLY A 120 -10.61 -7.09 -26.10
CA GLY A 120 -11.48 -8.23 -26.45
C GLY A 120 -11.53 -9.37 -25.43
N CYS A 121 -10.70 -9.31 -24.37
CA CYS A 121 -10.82 -10.19 -23.20
C CYS A 121 -11.59 -9.49 -22.07
N ARG A 122 -12.15 -10.25 -21.13
CA ARG A 122 -12.64 -9.73 -19.84
C ARG A 122 -11.66 -10.12 -18.74
N VAL A 123 -11.06 -9.13 -18.09
CA VAL A 123 -10.18 -9.33 -16.93
C VAL A 123 -11.00 -9.24 -15.64
N THR A 124 -10.86 -10.22 -14.76
CA THR A 124 -11.49 -10.26 -13.44
C THR A 124 -10.45 -10.53 -12.37
N THR A 125 -10.63 -9.92 -11.20
CA THR A 125 -9.76 -10.13 -10.03
C THR A 125 -10.40 -11.15 -9.10
N VAL A 126 -9.60 -12.06 -8.53
CA VAL A 126 -10.02 -12.97 -7.46
C VAL A 126 -8.95 -12.93 -6.38
N LEU A 127 -9.32 -12.60 -5.15
CA LEU A 127 -8.44 -12.79 -3.99
C LEU A 127 -8.68 -14.19 -3.42
N SER A 128 -7.60 -14.95 -3.23
CA SER A 128 -7.62 -16.32 -2.67
C SER A 128 -6.95 -16.37 -1.32
#